data_AF-A0AAV0Y9U2-F1
#
_entry.id   AF-A0AAV0Y9U2-F1
#
_cell.length_a   1.000
_cell.length_b   1.000
_cell.length_c   1.000
_cell.angle_alpha   90.00
_cell.angle_beta   90.00
_cell.angle_gamma   90.00
#
_symmetry.space_group_name_H-M   'P 1'
#
loop_
_entity.id
_entity.type
_entity.pdbx_description
1 polymer ?
#
loop_
_entity_poly.entity_id
_entity_poly.type
_entity_poly.pdbx_seq_one_letter_code
_entity_poly.pdbx_strand_id
1 'polypeptide(L)' 'MHTHHPMSYGYLVVAAEGVPIDLFDQFDIPSAPVIFRGSATEDDVAKRFVRDVLDVTAKNGRLYKEVKRGDFL' A
#
# COMPACT_ATOMS: atom_id res chain seq x y z
N MET A 1 8.99 33.86 -2.98
CA MET A 1 8.25 32.72 -2.40
C MET A 1 8.92 31.45 -2.90
N HIS A 2 9.32 30.55 -2.01
CA HIS A 2 9.80 29.22 -2.42
C HIS A 2 8.60 28.27 -2.47
N THR A 3 8.40 27.60 -3.59
CA THR A 3 7.39 26.54 -3.69
C THR A 3 8.01 25.27 -3.13
N HIS A 4 7.44 24.77 -2.03
CA HIS A 4 7.83 23.49 -1.46
C HIS A 4 6.96 22.41 -2.08
N HIS A 5 7.60 21.35 -2.57
CA HIS A 5 6.94 20.17 -3.12
C HIS A 5 7.27 18.97 -2.24
N PRO A 6 6.34 18.03 -2.03
CA PRO A 6 6.65 16.77 -1.35
C PRO A 6 7.76 16.02 -2.09
N MET A 7 8.77 15.55 -1.37
CA MET A 7 9.94 14.86 -1.95
C MET A 7 9.98 13.37 -1.63
N SER A 8 9.16 12.89 -0.69
CA SER A 8 9.15 11.49 -0.29
C SER A 8 7.88 11.14 0.46
N TYR A 9 7.57 9.85 0.52
CA TYR A 9 6.57 9.29 1.43
C TYR A 9 7.00 7.90 1.89
N GLY A 10 6.36 7.43 2.95
CA GLY A 10 6.41 6.03 3.32
C GLY A 10 5.07 5.58 3.90
N TYR A 11 4.77 4.29 3.77
CA TYR A 11 3.63 3.66 4.41
C TYR A 11 3.96 2.23 4.83
N LEU A 12 3.23 1.73 5.82
CA LEU A 12 3.29 0.35 6.28
C LEU A 12 1.86 -0.18 6.31
N VAL A 13 1.65 -1.42 5.84
CA VAL A 13 0.39 -2.13 5.98
C VAL A 13 0.53 -3.08 7.17
N VAL A 14 -0.45 -3.04 8.08
CA VAL A 14 -0.45 -3.86 9.28
C VAL A 14 -1.70 -4.73 9.27
N ALA A 15 -1.52 -6.02 9.52
CA ALA A 15 -2.63 -6.94 9.66
C ALA A 15 -3.49 -6.53 10.87
N ALA A 16 -4.81 -6.49 10.68
CA ALA A 16 -5.71 -6.35 11.81
C ALA A 16 -5.64 -7.61 12.69
N GLU A 17 -6.07 -7.49 13.94
CA GLU A 17 -6.14 -8.62 14.86
C GLU A 17 -6.93 -9.79 14.24
N GLY A 18 -6.38 -11.00 14.34
CA GLY A 18 -7.00 -12.21 13.80
C GLY A 18 -6.84 -12.41 12.28
N VAL A 19 -6.17 -11.51 11.55
CA VAL A 19 -5.83 -11.70 10.14
C VAL A 19 -4.45 -12.37 10.03
N PRO A 20 -4.35 -13.59 9.47
CA PRO A 20 -3.06 -14.25 9.27
C PRO A 20 -2.13 -13.45 8.35
N ILE A 21 -0.87 -13.27 8.76
CA ILE A 21 0.09 -12.49 7.98
C ILE A 21 0.52 -13.18 6.68
N ASP A 22 0.43 -14.51 6.61
CA ASP A 22 0.73 -15.29 5.40
C ASP A 22 -0.21 -14.93 4.23
N LEU A 23 -1.36 -14.30 4.50
CA LEU A 23 -2.25 -13.77 3.48
C LEU A 23 -1.64 -12.54 2.78
N PHE A 24 -0.69 -11.85 3.40
CA PHE A 24 -0.05 -10.69 2.77
C PHE A 24 0.75 -11.14 1.55
N ASP A 25 1.56 -12.19 1.72
CA ASP A 25 2.34 -12.77 0.63
C ASP A 25 1.44 -13.32 -0.48
N GLN A 26 0.35 -14.01 -0.12
CA GLN A 26 -0.61 -14.56 -1.09
C GLN A 26 -1.31 -13.49 -1.94
N PHE A 27 -1.59 -12.32 -1.36
CA PHE A 27 -2.29 -11.22 -2.03
C PHE A 27 -1.37 -10.11 -2.53
N ASP A 28 -0.04 -10.30 -2.45
CA ASP A 28 1.00 -9.33 -2.81
C ASP A 28 0.87 -8.01 -2.02
N ILE A 29 0.45 -8.10 -0.76
CA ILE A 29 0.38 -6.97 0.16
C ILE A 29 1.76 -6.80 0.80
N PRO A 30 2.36 -5.60 0.75
CA PRO A 30 3.68 -5.38 1.32
C PRO A 30 3.67 -5.54 2.84
N SER A 31 4.50 -6.46 3.35
CA SER A 31 4.72 -6.72 4.77
C SER A 31 5.84 -5.85 5.38
N ALA A 32 6.74 -5.31 4.54
CA ALA A 32 7.76 -4.34 4.92
C ALA A 32 7.31 -2.90 4.62
N PRO A 33 7.87 -1.87 5.30
CA PRO A 33 7.61 -0.48 4.97
C PRO A 33 7.95 -0.17 3.51
N VAL A 34 7.01 0.43 2.80
CA VAL A 34 7.24 0.97 1.46
C VAL A 34 7.71 2.40 1.62
N ILE A 35 8.87 2.73 1.05
CA ILE A 35 9.45 4.06 1.09
C ILE A 35 9.72 4.50 -0.33
N PHE A 36 9.20 5.66 -0.69
CA PHE A 36 9.53 6.32 -1.94
C PHE A 36 10.27 7.62 -1.65
N ARG A 37 11.40 7.80 -2.33
CA ARG A 37 12.17 9.05 -2.33
C ARG A 37 12.18 9.54 -3.77
N GLY A 38 11.50 10.66 -4.00
CA GLY A 38 11.54 11.34 -5.27
C GLY A 38 12.93 11.93 -5.56
N SER A 39 13.07 12.43 -6.76
CA SER A 39 14.28 13.10 -7.25
C SER A 39 13.90 14.48 -7.80
N ALA A 40 14.90 15.30 -8.14
CA ALA A 40 14.64 16.58 -8.80
C ALA A 40 13.85 16.45 -10.12
N THR A 41 13.77 15.25 -10.71
CA THR A 41 13.06 14.95 -11.96
C THR A 41 11.72 14.24 -11.75
N GLU A 42 11.40 13.78 -10.53
CA GLU A 42 10.10 13.17 -10.20
C GLU A 42 9.29 14.12 -9.31
N ASP A 43 8.62 15.07 -9.93
CA ASP A 43 7.90 16.17 -9.26
C ASP A 43 6.52 15.75 -8.71
N ASP A 44 5.92 14.67 -9.22
CA ASP A 44 4.54 14.30 -8.85
C ASP A 44 4.45 13.25 -7.73
N VAL A 45 5.25 13.45 -6.68
CA VAL A 45 5.32 12.57 -5.49
C VAL A 45 3.93 12.35 -4.88
N ALA A 46 3.09 13.40 -4.86
CA ALA A 46 1.73 13.33 -4.34
C ALA A 46 0.82 12.41 -5.17
N LYS A 47 0.81 12.52 -6.51
CA LYS A 47 0.01 11.60 -7.34
C LYS A 47 0.51 10.17 -7.24
N ARG A 48 1.83 9.96 -7.14
CA ARG A 48 2.39 8.61 -6.96
C ARG A 48 1.93 8.00 -5.63
N PHE A 49 1.96 8.77 -4.54
CA PHE A 49 1.46 8.32 -3.24
C PHE A 49 0.01 7.82 -3.32
N VAL A 50 -0.88 8.61 -3.94
CA VAL A 50 -2.29 8.23 -4.10
C VAL A 50 -2.42 6.93 -4.90
N ARG A 51 -1.65 6.76 -5.98
CA ARG A 51 -1.65 5.53 -6.77
C ARG A 51 -1.20 4.31 -5.97
N ASP A 52 -0.13 4.44 -5.20
CA ASP A 52 0.39 3.34 -4.39
C ASP A 52 -0.61 2.92 -3.29
N VAL A 53 -1.28 3.89 -2.64
CA VAL A 53 -2.35 3.60 -1.67
C VAL A 53 -3.55 2.92 -2.33
N LEU A 54 -3.94 3.33 -3.53
CA LEU A 54 -5.02 2.69 -4.28
C LEU A 54 -4.69 1.24 -4.67
N ASP A 55 -3.45 0.96 -5.04
CA ASP A 55 -2.99 -0.41 -5.33
C ASP A 55 -3.12 -1.32 -4.09
N VAL A 56 -2.61 -0.87 -2.95
CA VAL A 56 -2.75 -1.58 -1.67
C VAL A 56 -4.22 -1.77 -1.29
N THR A 57 -5.06 -0.76 -1.51
CA THR A 57 -6.50 -0.85 -1.24
C THR A 57 -7.17 -1.89 -2.15
N ALA A 58 -6.78 -1.98 -3.41
CA ALA A 58 -7.29 -3.00 -4.34
C ALA A 58 -6.88 -4.42 -3.89
N LYS A 59 -5.64 -4.60 -3.44
CA LYS A 59 -5.13 -5.87 -2.88
C LYS A 59 -5.93 -6.30 -1.66
N ASN A 60 -6.15 -5.40 -0.71
CA ASN A 60 -7.02 -5.62 0.46
C ASN A 60 -8.47 -5.96 0.05
N GLY A 61 -9.00 -5.30 -0.98
CA GLY A 61 -10.34 -5.58 -1.49
C GLY A 61 -10.49 -6.99 -2.08
N ARG A 62 -9.43 -7.54 -2.68
CA ARG A 62 -9.42 -8.96 -3.13
C ARG A 62 -9.43 -9.90 -1.94
N LEU A 63 -8.55 -9.67 -0.96
CA LEU A 63 -8.51 -10.46 0.27
C LEU A 63 -9.90 -10.50 0.96
N TYR A 64 -10.54 -9.35 1.13
CA TYR A 64 -11.86 -9.27 1.75
C TYR A 64 -12.95 -10.06 1.00
N LYS A 65 -12.91 -10.08 -0.33
CA LYS A 65 -13.89 -10.82 -1.14
C LYS A 65 -13.72 -12.33 -1.00
N GLU A 66 -12.48 -12.81 -0.97
CA GLU A 66 -12.20 -14.25 -0.84
C GLU A 66 -12.50 -14.74 0.59
N VAL A 67 -12.18 -13.95 1.62
CA VAL A 67 -12.62 -14.25 3.01
C VAL A 67 -14.14 -14.34 3.12
N LYS A 68 -14.87 -13.46 2.42
CA LYS A 68 -16.35 -13.52 2.37
C LYS A 68 -16.92 -14.74 1.63
N ARG A 69 -16.16 -15.32 0.70
CA ARG A 69 -16.58 -16.50 -0.07
C ARG A 69 -16.37 -17.81 0.70
N GLY A 70 -15.59 -17.78 1.78
CA GLY A 70 -15.30 -18.95 2.61
C GLY A 70 -14.13 -19.79 2.08
N ASP A 71 -13.38 -19.30 1.09
CA ASP A 71 -12.35 -20.07 0.38
C ASP A 71 -11.06 -20.32 1.20
N PHE A 72 -11.03 -19.85 2.46
CA PHE A 72 -9.91 -20.00 3.41
C PHE A 72 -10.29 -20.78 4.68
N LEU A 73 -11.46 -21.44 4.70
CA LEU A 73 -11.94 -22.36 5.76
C LEU A 73 -12.39 -23.68 5.14
#